data_AF-A0A645IBX3-F1
#
_entry.id   AF-A0A645IBX3-F1
#
_cell.length_a   1.000
_cell.length_b   1.000
_cell.length_c   1.000
_cell.angle_alpha   90.00
_cell.angle_beta   90.00
_cell.angle_gamma   90.00
#
_symmetry.space_group_name_H-M   'P 1'
#
loop_
_entity.id
_entity.type
_entity.pdbx_description
1 polymer ?
#
loop_
_entity_poly.entity_id
_entity_poly.type
_entity_poly.pdbx_seq_one_letter_code
_entity_poly.pdbx_strand_id
1 'polypeptide(L)'
;MAAIEKMGYTSAQILRLQTPDYAGRTGYPSFQLTNNNANIRRIKKRIEELEKIALSASQEIKKVFGEITYLEADNRVQLLFPDKPADAIRKILKDHSFRFSPSRNNAWVRHLNNAGRYAAERAIKKISEL
;
A
#
# COMPACT_ATOMS: atom_id res chain seq x y z
N MET A 1 -11.56 22.89 -39.19
CA MET A 1 -10.69 21.70 -39.00
C MET A 1 -9.24 22.08 -38.66
N ALA A 2 -8.63 23.07 -39.33
CA ALA A 2 -7.23 23.45 -39.15
C ALA A 2 -6.74 23.83 -37.73
N ALA A 3 -7.62 24.22 -36.80
CA ALA A 3 -7.24 24.58 -35.43
C ALA A 3 -7.05 23.36 -34.50
N ILE A 4 -7.84 22.30 -34.69
CA ILE A 4 -7.83 21.11 -33.82
C ILE A 4 -6.73 20.13 -34.26
N GLU A 5 -6.43 20.08 -35.55
CA GLU A 5 -5.28 19.31 -36.08
C GLU A 5 -3.95 19.85 -35.52
N LYS A 6 -3.82 21.17 -35.33
CA LYS A 6 -2.67 21.79 -34.65
C LYS A 6 -2.54 21.40 -33.18
N MET A 7 -3.60 20.90 -32.54
CA MET A 7 -3.58 20.37 -31.17
C MET A 7 -3.19 18.88 -31.12
N GLY A 8 -2.78 18.28 -32.24
CA GLY A 8 -2.31 16.90 -32.33
C GLY A 8 -3.40 15.86 -32.58
N TYR A 9 -4.63 16.29 -32.87
CA TYR A 9 -5.71 15.38 -33.25
C TYR A 9 -5.59 14.98 -34.71
N THR A 10 -5.76 13.69 -34.99
CA THR A 10 -5.88 13.20 -36.37
C THR A 10 -7.24 13.54 -36.95
N SER A 11 -7.31 13.74 -38.26
CA SER A 11 -8.58 14.06 -38.96
C SER A 11 -9.66 12.98 -38.71
N ALA A 12 -9.26 11.71 -38.55
CA ALA A 12 -10.15 10.61 -38.18
C ALA A 12 -10.76 10.76 -36.76
N GLN A 13 -9.98 11.24 -35.79
CA GLN A 13 -10.47 11.50 -34.43
C GLN A 13 -11.42 12.69 -34.39
N ILE A 14 -11.12 13.75 -35.14
CA ILE A 14 -11.98 14.93 -35.26
C ILE A 14 -13.32 14.55 -35.86
N LEU A 15 -13.31 13.75 -36.94
CA LEU A 15 -14.54 13.27 -37.57
C LEU A 15 -15.39 12.46 -36.57
N ARG A 16 -14.77 11.53 -35.83
CA ARG A 16 -15.47 10.74 -34.80
C ARG A 16 -16.12 11.62 -33.72
N LEU A 17 -15.46 12.68 -33.28
CA LEU A 17 -16.00 13.59 -32.27
C LEU A 17 -17.12 14.47 -32.83
N GLN A 18 -17.14 14.72 -34.13
CA GLN A 18 -18.20 15.48 -34.80
C GLN A 18 -19.40 14.62 -35.21
N THR A 19 -19.21 13.31 -35.38
CA THR A 19 -20.30 12.36 -35.64
C THR A 19 -21.21 12.26 -34.40
N PRO A 20 -22.52 12.54 -34.53
CA PRO A 20 -23.46 12.40 -33.43
C PRO A 20 -23.61 10.93 -32.99
N ASP A 21 -23.77 10.70 -31.69
CA ASP A 21 -24.19 9.41 -31.15
C ASP A 21 -25.65 9.09 -31.53
N TYR A 22 -26.13 7.90 -31.16
CA TYR A 22 -27.51 7.46 -31.38
C TYR A 22 -28.58 8.44 -30.84
N ALA A 23 -28.22 9.30 -29.88
CA ALA A 23 -29.09 10.29 -29.26
C ALA A 23 -28.74 11.74 -29.68
N GLY A 24 -27.98 11.92 -30.77
CA GLY A 24 -27.66 13.21 -31.34
C GLY A 24 -26.57 14.02 -30.62
N ARG A 25 -25.83 13.43 -29.67
CA ARG A 25 -24.77 14.11 -28.92
C ARG A 25 -23.44 13.99 -29.65
N THR A 26 -22.66 15.07 -29.67
CA THR A 26 -21.33 15.13 -30.27
C THR A 26 -20.26 15.31 -29.19
N GLY A 27 -19.02 14.96 -29.52
CA GLY A 27 -17.88 15.04 -28.62
C GLY A 27 -17.65 13.77 -27.79
N TYR A 28 -16.97 13.92 -26.66
CA TYR A 28 -16.70 12.80 -25.77
C TYR A 28 -17.93 12.44 -24.93
N PRO A 29 -18.28 11.15 -24.80
CA PRO A 29 -19.35 10.73 -23.92
C PRO A 29 -19.09 11.14 -22.47
N SER A 30 -20.14 11.62 -21.78
CA SER A 30 -20.05 12.11 -20.40
C SER A 30 -19.50 11.06 -19.43
N PHE A 31 -19.86 9.77 -19.62
CA PHE A 31 -19.34 8.67 -18.81
C PHE A 31 -17.82 8.49 -18.95
N GLN A 32 -17.25 8.75 -20.13
CA GLN A 32 -15.82 8.60 -20.37
C GLN A 32 -15.04 9.65 -19.57
N LEU A 33 -15.52 10.89 -19.56
CA LEU A 33 -14.95 11.98 -18.75
C LEU A 33 -15.08 11.68 -17.25
N THR A 34 -16.25 11.25 -16.80
CA THR A 34 -16.47 10.87 -15.40
C THR A 34 -15.54 9.74 -14.95
N ASN A 35 -15.41 8.68 -15.76
CA ASN A 35 -14.52 7.55 -15.47
C ASN A 35 -13.05 7.97 -15.43
N ASN A 36 -12.61 8.81 -16.38
CA ASN A 36 -11.27 9.35 -16.39
C ASN A 36 -10.99 10.20 -15.15
N ASN A 37 -11.92 11.09 -14.78
CA ASN A 37 -11.80 11.90 -13.57
C ASN A 37 -11.76 11.06 -12.30
N ALA A 38 -12.55 9.99 -12.21
CA ALA A 38 -12.49 9.04 -11.09
C ALA A 38 -11.14 8.33 -11.02
N ASN A 39 -10.62 7.88 -12.16
CA ASN A 39 -9.29 7.27 -12.25
C ASN A 39 -8.17 8.24 -11.85
N ILE A 40 -8.21 9.49 -12.32
CA ILE A 40 -7.25 10.53 -11.96
C ILE A 40 -7.26 10.76 -10.45
N ARG A 41 -8.45 10.92 -9.84
CA ARG A 41 -8.57 11.09 -8.38
C ARG A 41 -8.00 9.89 -7.61
N ARG A 42 -8.31 8.67 -8.05
CA ARG A 42 -7.77 7.44 -7.44
C ARG A 42 -6.25 7.38 -7.50
N ILE A 43 -5.67 7.69 -8.66
CA ILE A 43 -4.20 7.66 -8.85
C ILE A 43 -3.53 8.76 -8.04
N LYS A 44 -4.08 9.99 -8.02
CA LYS A 44 -3.57 11.08 -7.16
C LYS A 44 -3.53 10.68 -5.69
N LYS A 45 -4.65 10.15 -5.18
CA LYS A 45 -4.72 9.65 -3.80
C LYS A 45 -3.66 8.57 -3.53
N ARG A 46 -3.45 7.67 -4.49
CA ARG A 46 -2.43 6.61 -4.35
C ARG A 46 -1.01 7.17 -4.32
N ILE A 47 -0.70 8.19 -5.12
CA ILE A 47 0.58 8.89 -5.11
C ILE A 47 0.81 9.53 -3.74
N GLU A 48 -0.17 10.29 -3.23
CA GLU A 48 -0.09 10.92 -1.90
C GLU A 48 0.13 9.90 -0.78
N GLU A 49 -0.53 8.73 -0.84
CA GLU A 49 -0.31 7.65 0.12
C GLU A 49 1.12 7.09 0.06
N LEU A 50 1.65 6.89 -1.15
CA LEU A 50 3.01 6.39 -1.35
C LEU A 50 4.07 7.40 -0.89
N GLU A 51 3.86 8.69 -1.18
CA GLU A 51 4.73 9.77 -0.71
C GLU A 51 4.75 9.85 0.81
N LYS A 52 3.60 9.72 1.48
CA LYS A 52 3.52 9.66 2.96
C LYS A 52 4.27 8.47 3.52
N ILE A 53 4.16 7.30 2.89
CA ILE A 53 4.90 6.10 3.29
C ILE A 53 6.41 6.31 3.11
N ALA A 54 6.84 6.86 1.98
CA ALA A 54 8.24 7.14 1.69
C ALA A 54 8.84 8.15 2.69
N LEU A 55 8.09 9.20 3.05
CA LEU A 55 8.51 10.18 4.04
C LEU A 55 8.63 9.56 5.45
N SER A 56 7.68 8.69 5.80
CA SER A 56 7.63 8.02 7.12
C SER A 56 8.65 6.90 7.26
N ALA A 57 9.14 6.32 6.16
CA ALA A 57 10.17 5.29 6.16
C ALA A 57 11.54 5.77 6.70
N SER A 58 11.71 7.08 6.91
CA SER A 58 12.91 7.68 7.49
C SER A 58 13.06 7.49 9.00
N GLN A 59 12.01 7.07 9.71
CA GLN A 59 12.06 6.80 11.16
C GLN A 59 11.98 5.31 11.43
N GLU A 60 13.14 4.67 11.55
CA GLU A 60 13.23 3.33 12.11
C GLU A 60 12.84 3.38 13.60
N ILE A 61 11.67 2.84 13.94
CA ILE A 61 11.24 2.72 15.34
C ILE A 61 11.81 1.42 15.88
N LYS A 62 12.76 1.52 16.81
CA LYS A 62 13.30 0.38 17.56
C LYS A 62 12.85 0.43 19.02
N LYS A 63 12.24 -0.65 19.51
CA LYS A 63 11.84 -0.82 20.92
C LYS A 63 12.28 -2.19 21.41
N VAL A 64 12.60 -2.31 22.70
CA VAL A 64 13.04 -3.57 23.31
C VAL A 64 12.06 -3.96 24.40
N PHE A 65 11.59 -5.20 24.37
CA PHE A 65 10.63 -5.78 25.32
C PHE A 65 11.21 -7.10 25.85
N GLY A 66 11.95 -7.03 26.96
CA GLY A 66 12.72 -8.18 27.44
C GLY A 66 13.74 -8.61 26.39
N GLU A 67 13.65 -9.85 25.92
CA GLU A 67 14.50 -10.40 24.85
C GLU A 67 14.00 -10.06 23.43
N ILE A 68 12.80 -9.47 23.29
CA ILE A 68 12.19 -9.20 21.99
C ILE A 68 12.60 -7.80 21.51
N THR A 69 13.21 -7.71 20.33
CA THR A 69 13.42 -6.43 19.66
C THR A 69 12.32 -6.18 18.64
N TYR A 70 11.57 -5.11 18.84
CA TYR A 70 10.58 -4.58 17.90
C TYR A 70 11.24 -3.57 16.97
N LEU A 71 11.05 -3.73 15.66
CA LEU A 71 11.56 -2.83 14.63
C LEU A 71 10.47 -2.53 13.58
N GLU A 72 10.23 -1.25 13.30
CA GLU A 72 9.51 -0.81 12.10
C GLU A 72 10.54 -0.42 11.03
N ALA A 73 10.71 -1.29 10.03
CA ALA A 73 11.64 -1.06 8.92
C ALA A 73 11.18 -1.82 7.67
N ASP A 74 11.54 -1.34 6.48
CA ASP A 74 11.18 -1.95 5.18
C ASP A 74 9.66 -2.14 4.99
N ASN A 75 8.85 -1.18 5.47
CA ASN A 75 7.38 -1.28 5.47
C ASN A 75 6.88 -2.58 6.15
N ARG A 76 7.62 -3.07 7.15
CA ARG A 76 7.28 -4.23 7.97
C ARG A 76 7.39 -3.90 9.45
N VAL A 77 6.52 -4.53 10.24
CA VAL A 77 6.77 -4.74 11.66
C VAL A 77 7.60 -6.02 11.79
N GLN A 78 8.74 -5.93 12.46
CA GLN A 78 9.69 -7.02 12.65
C GLN A 78 9.87 -7.27 14.15
N LEU A 79 9.77 -8.54 14.55
CA LEU A 79 10.08 -9.01 15.90
C LEU A 79 11.31 -9.92 15.81
N LEU A 80 12.40 -9.47 16.41
CA LEU A 80 13.65 -10.23 16.50
C LEU A 80 13.79 -10.84 17.89
N PHE A 81 14.31 -12.06 17.91
CA PHE A 81 14.62 -12.83 19.11
C PHE A 81 16.12 -13.17 19.08
N PRO A 82 16.81 -13.24 20.23
CA PRO A 82 18.24 -13.58 20.29
C PRO A 82 18.49 -14.99 19.76
N ASP A 83 17.63 -15.93 20.14
CA ASP A 83 17.67 -17.32 19.75
C ASP A 83 16.34 -17.78 19.15
N LYS A 84 16.31 -19.03 18.66
CA LYS A 84 15.09 -19.65 18.12
C LYS A 84 14.01 -19.68 19.22
N PRO A 85 12.88 -18.94 19.06
CA PRO A 85 11.84 -18.90 20.07
C PRO A 85 11.19 -20.27 20.25
N ALA A 86 10.76 -20.58 21.48
CA ALA A 86 10.06 -21.80 21.84
C ALA A 86 8.78 -22.03 21.01
N ASP A 87 8.31 -23.27 20.92
CA ASP A 87 7.17 -23.59 20.04
C ASP A 87 5.87 -22.84 20.43
N ALA A 88 5.64 -22.65 21.73
CA ALA A 88 4.53 -21.84 22.24
C ALA A 88 4.56 -20.39 21.72
N ILE A 89 5.74 -19.76 21.75
CA ILE A 89 5.94 -18.39 21.24
C ILE A 89 5.72 -18.35 19.73
N ARG A 90 6.27 -19.32 18.98
CA ARG A 90 6.04 -19.42 17.53
C ARG A 90 4.57 -19.58 17.16
N LYS A 91 3.81 -20.32 17.97
CA LYS A 91 2.37 -20.48 17.79
C LYS A 91 1.65 -19.14 17.98
N ILE A 92 1.96 -18.39 19.03
CA ILE A 92 1.41 -17.03 19.24
C ILE A 92 1.72 -16.13 18.05
N LEU A 93 2.96 -16.13 17.56
CA LEU A 93 3.35 -15.30 16.42
C LEU A 93 2.55 -15.65 15.16
N LYS A 94 2.35 -16.95 14.88
CA LYS A 94 1.51 -17.42 13.77
C LYS A 94 0.04 -17.04 13.93
N ASP A 95 -0.52 -17.15 15.14
CA ASP A 95 -1.90 -16.77 15.44
C ASP A 95 -2.12 -15.26 15.20
N HIS A 96 -1.09 -14.46 15.44
CA HIS A 96 -1.05 -13.02 15.14
C HIS A 96 -0.61 -12.70 13.70
N SER A 97 -0.58 -13.70 12.81
CA SER A 97 -0.26 -13.59 11.38
C SER A 97 1.16 -13.07 11.08
N PHE A 98 2.11 -13.28 11.99
CA PHE A 98 3.52 -13.06 11.69
C PHE A 98 4.08 -14.24 10.89
N ARG A 99 4.92 -13.92 9.90
CA ARG A 99 5.65 -14.92 9.11
C ARG A 99 7.13 -14.85 9.40
N PHE A 100 7.78 -16.00 9.49
CA PHE A 100 9.23 -16.06 9.64
C PHE A 100 9.92 -15.62 8.33
N SER A 101 10.96 -14.78 8.43
CA SER A 101 11.73 -14.24 7.32
C SER A 101 13.23 -14.40 7.57
N PRO A 102 13.89 -15.45 7.03
CA PRO A 102 15.31 -15.69 7.28
C PRO A 102 16.21 -14.56 6.73
N SER A 103 15.83 -13.95 5.61
CA SER A 103 16.57 -12.84 4.98
C SER A 103 16.57 -11.53 5.78
N ARG A 104 15.71 -11.40 6.80
CA ARG A 104 15.60 -10.22 7.65
C ARG A 104 16.15 -10.54 9.04
N ASN A 105 17.37 -11.05 9.10
CA ASN A 105 18.03 -11.44 10.34
C ASN A 105 17.17 -12.38 11.22
N ASN A 106 16.56 -13.41 10.60
CA ASN A 106 15.65 -14.36 11.26
C ASN A 106 14.44 -13.71 11.99
N ALA A 107 13.97 -12.55 11.52
CA ALA A 107 12.82 -11.87 12.11
C ALA A 107 11.47 -12.54 11.80
N TRP A 108 10.52 -12.33 12.71
CA TRP A 108 9.10 -12.55 12.48
C TRP A 108 8.47 -11.27 11.97
N VAL A 109 7.90 -11.30 10.78
CA VAL A 109 7.50 -10.09 10.05
C VAL A 109 6.02 -10.06 9.70
N ARG A 110 5.47 -8.85 9.69
CA ARG A 110 4.13 -8.53 9.17
C ARG A 110 4.16 -7.19 8.44
N HIS A 111 3.20 -6.96 7.53
CA HIS A 111 3.07 -5.67 6.83
C HIS A 111 2.87 -4.52 7.83
N LEU A 112 3.59 -3.40 7.62
CA LEU A 112 3.47 -2.22 8.45
C LEU A 112 2.18 -1.46 8.12
N ASN A 113 1.19 -1.64 8.98
CA ASN A 113 -0.06 -0.90 9.00
C ASN A 113 -0.59 -0.86 10.45
N ASN A 114 -1.70 -0.17 10.70
CA ASN A 114 -2.25 -0.06 12.07
C ASN A 114 -2.58 -1.42 12.68
N ALA A 115 -3.14 -2.33 11.89
CA ALA A 115 -3.39 -3.69 12.37
C ALA A 115 -2.07 -4.41 12.68
N GLY A 116 -1.01 -4.19 11.89
CA GLY A 116 0.36 -4.67 12.06
C GLY A 116 0.92 -4.33 13.43
N ARG A 117 0.91 -3.03 13.77
CA ARG A 117 1.34 -2.52 15.08
C ARG A 117 0.54 -3.12 16.21
N TYR A 118 -0.80 -3.11 16.10
CA TYR A 118 -1.68 -3.67 17.11
C TYR A 118 -1.42 -5.17 17.35
N ALA A 119 -1.22 -5.96 16.30
CA ALA A 119 -0.92 -7.38 16.47
C ALA A 119 0.43 -7.63 17.13
N ALA A 120 1.43 -6.78 16.88
CA ALA A 120 2.72 -6.86 17.54
C ALA A 120 2.58 -6.60 19.04
N GLU A 121 1.88 -5.54 19.43
CA GLU A 121 1.59 -5.23 20.83
C GLU A 121 0.88 -6.38 21.54
N ARG A 122 -0.15 -6.98 20.90
CA ARG A 122 -0.87 -8.12 21.45
C ARG A 122 -0.02 -9.39 21.53
N ALA A 123 0.82 -9.65 20.53
CA ALA A 123 1.72 -10.80 20.53
C ALA A 123 2.76 -10.66 21.65
N ILE A 124 3.42 -9.51 21.75
CA ILE A 124 4.39 -9.21 22.82
C ILE A 124 3.74 -9.37 24.19
N LYS A 125 2.54 -8.80 24.39
CA LYS A 125 1.79 -8.94 25.65
C LYS A 125 1.52 -10.40 26.00
N LYS A 126 1.02 -11.20 25.05
CA LYS A 126 0.79 -12.64 25.29
C LYS A 126 2.08 -13.41 25.58
N ILE A 127 3.20 -13.01 24.97
CA ILE A 127 4.50 -13.64 25.23
C ILE A 127 5.01 -13.27 26.62
N SER A 128 4.77 -12.05 27.11
CA SER A 128 5.14 -11.64 28.47
C SER A 128 4.28 -12.27 29.57
N GLU A 129 3.11 -12.80 29.22
CA GLU A 129 2.18 -13.48 30.14
C GLU A 129 2.45 -15.00 30.24
N LEU A 130 3.39 -15.52 29.45
CA LEU A 130 3.87 -16.91 29.49
C LEU A 130 5.05 -17.07 30.44
#